data_AF-A0A847F9A6-F1
#
_entry.id   AF-A0A847F9A6-F1
#
_cell.length_a   1.000
_cell.length_b   1.000
_cell.length_c   1.000
_cell.angle_alpha   90.00
_cell.angle_beta   90.00
_cell.angle_gamma   90.00
#
_symmetry.space_group_name_H-M   'P 1'
#
loop_
_entity.id
_entity.type
_entity.pdbx_description
1 polymer ?
#
loop_
_entity_poly.entity_id
_entity_poly.type
_entity_poly.pdbx_seq_one_letter_code
_entity_poly.pdbx_strand_id
1 'polypeptide(L)' 'MTGNNVKYPEQVTSTGSLQLDRLLMGLFPGDNVVWQVDSLDEYSYFAVLFAKQAVRSGYQLLCLLIQAIRVQSAISY' A
#
# COMPACT_ATOMS: atom_id res chain seq x y z
N MET A 1 18.69 20.70 -25.61
CA MET A 1 18.66 20.66 -24.14
C MET A 1 17.21 20.82 -23.67
N THR A 2 16.43 19.75 -23.72
CA THR A 2 15.10 19.71 -23.09
C THR A 2 15.26 18.86 -21.85
N GLY A 3 15.39 19.51 -20.69
CA GLY A 3 15.44 18.84 -19.41
C GLY A 3 14.09 18.17 -19.16
N ASN A 4 14.00 16.89 -19.50
CA ASN A 4 12.89 16.03 -19.08
C ASN A 4 12.91 16.02 -17.56
N ASN A 5 12.02 16.81 -16.94
CA ASN A 5 11.73 16.76 -15.52
C ASN A 5 11.09 15.40 -15.21
N VAL A 6 11.92 14.38 -14.99
CA VAL A 6 11.51 13.20 -14.23
C VAL A 6 11.22 13.71 -12.82
N LYS A 7 9.93 13.90 -12.52
CA LYS A 7 9.46 14.70 -11.37
C LYS A 7 9.80 14.09 -10.00
N TYR A 8 10.31 12.87 -9.96
CA TYR A 8 10.81 12.24 -8.75
C TYR A 8 11.98 11.32 -9.16
N PRO A 9 13.21 11.46 -8.62
CA PRO A 9 14.01 10.24 -8.47
C PRO A 9 13.12 9.28 -7.65
N GLU A 10 13.03 8.00 -8.03
CA GLU A 10 12.19 7.01 -7.35
C GLU A 10 12.49 7.03 -5.83
N GLN A 11 11.74 7.85 -5.09
CA GLN A 11 12.04 8.14 -3.70
C GLN A 11 11.47 7.01 -2.88
N VAL A 12 12.36 6.31 -2.21
CA VAL A 12 12.02 5.30 -1.22
C VAL A 12 11.14 5.95 -0.15
N THR A 13 9.93 5.42 0.01
CA THR A 13 8.97 5.83 1.02
C THR A 13 9.07 4.91 2.23
N SER A 14 9.16 5.49 3.43
CA SER A 14 9.10 4.72 4.68
C SER A 14 7.73 4.04 4.83
N THR A 15 7.70 2.88 5.46
CA THR A 15 6.50 2.15 5.87
C THR A 15 5.81 2.75 7.10
N GLY A 16 6.47 3.69 7.78
CA GLY A 16 6.05 4.19 9.09
C GLY A 16 6.45 3.29 10.27
N SER A 17 7.19 2.20 10.01
CA SER A 17 7.75 1.28 11.00
C SER A 17 9.24 1.09 10.78
N LEU A 18 10.06 1.46 11.78
CA LEU A 18 11.51 1.34 11.70
C LEU A 18 11.98 -0.11 11.49
N GLN A 19 11.25 -1.08 12.03
CA GLN A 19 11.53 -2.51 11.87
C GLN A 19 11.30 -2.94 10.42
N LEU A 20 10.16 -2.55 9.83
CA LEU A 20 9.85 -2.88 8.44
C LEU A 20 10.76 -2.13 7.47
N ASP A 21 11.09 -0.87 7.75
CA ASP A 21 12.03 -0.10 6.92
C ASP A 21 13.42 -0.75 6.88
N ARG A 22 13.88 -1.34 7.99
CA ARG A 22 15.15 -2.08 8.00
C ARG A 22 15.08 -3.40 7.24
N LEU A 23 13.92 -4.06 7.27
CA LEU A 23 13.74 -5.35 6.60
C LEU A 23 13.55 -5.19 5.09
N LEU A 24 12.77 -4.20 4.68
CA LEU A 24 12.34 -3.96 3.30
C LEU A 24 13.19 -2.89 2.59
N MET A 25 13.96 -2.11 3.35
CA MET A 25 14.67 -0.91 2.87
C MET A 25 13.73 0.17 2.35
N GLY A 26 12.55 0.27 2.96
CA GLY A 26 11.45 1.14 2.53
C GLY A 26 10.69 0.56 1.33
N LEU A 27 9.89 1.40 0.66
CA LEU A 27 9.08 1.03 -0.50
C LEU A 27 9.37 1.94 -1.68
N PHE A 28 9.53 1.35 -2.85
CA PHE A 28 9.65 2.08 -4.10
C PHE A 28 8.26 2.33 -4.72
N PRO A 29 8.06 3.43 -5.45
CA PRO A 29 6.86 3.62 -6.24
C PRO A 29 6.63 2.44 -7.19
N GLY A 30 5.46 1.80 -7.09
CA GLY A 30 5.11 0.62 -7.89
C GLY A 30 5.23 -0.72 -7.15
N ASP A 31 5.83 -0.74 -5.96
CA ASP A 31 5.84 -1.93 -5.11
C ASP A 31 4.42 -2.35 -4.72
N ASN A 32 4.16 -3.66 -4.80
CA ASN A 32 2.94 -4.27 -4.31
C ASN A 32 3.19 -4.93 -2.97
N VAL A 33 2.58 -4.39 -1.92
CA VAL A 33 2.65 -4.98 -0.58
C VAL A 33 1.40 -5.80 -0.33
N VAL A 34 1.56 -7.12 -0.39
CA VAL A 34 0.49 -8.08 -0.14
C VAL A 34 0.70 -8.68 1.25
N TRP A 35 -0.33 -8.59 2.10
CA TRP A 35 -0.29 -9.09 3.46
C TRP A 35 -1.03 -10.42 3.57
N GLN A 36 -0.37 -11.42 4.14
CA GLN A 36 -1.02 -12.61 4.68
C GLN A 36 -1.14 -12.40 6.19
N VAL A 37 -2.36 -12.40 6.70
CA VAL A 37 -2.68 -12.15 8.12
C VAL A 37 -3.76 -13.13 8.57
N ASP A 38 -3.81 -13.38 9.88
CA ASP A 38 -4.81 -14.28 10.46
C ASP A 38 -6.13 -13.54 10.77
N SER A 39 -6.09 -12.20 10.85
CA SER A 39 -7.25 -11.37 11.10
C SER A 39 -7.19 -10.00 10.40
N LEU A 40 -8.35 -9.37 10.23
CA LEU A 40 -8.43 -8.00 9.69
C LEU A 40 -7.84 -6.95 10.63
N ASP A 41 -7.83 -7.20 11.95
CA ASP A 41 -7.25 -6.29 12.93
C ASP A 41 -5.72 -6.19 12.75
N GLU A 42 -5.06 -7.32 12.49
CA GLU A 42 -3.63 -7.36 12.15
C GLU A 42 -3.33 -6.60 10.86
N TYR A 43 -4.14 -6.82 9.81
CA TYR A 43 -3.99 -6.05 8.57
C TYR A 43 -4.15 -4.55 8.84
N SER A 44 -5.17 -4.17 9.61
CA SER A 44 -5.48 -2.77 9.90
C SER A 44 -4.32 -2.07 10.61
N TYR A 45 -3.62 -2.77 11.52
CA TYR A 45 -2.43 -2.24 12.18
C TYR A 45 -1.37 -1.77 11.19
N PHE A 46 -1.00 -2.61 10.22
CA PHE A 46 0.01 -2.26 9.21
C PHE A 46 -0.52 -1.26 8.18
N ALA A 47 -1.74 -1.45 7.68
CA ALA A 47 -2.34 -0.55 6.70
C ALA A 47 -2.41 0.89 7.21
N VAL A 48 -2.75 1.09 8.49
CA VAL A 48 -2.80 2.42 9.11
C VAL A 48 -1.41 3.07 9.22
N LEU A 49 -0.35 2.30 9.51
CA LEU A 49 1.02 2.84 9.54
C LEU A 49 1.42 3.39 8.17
N PHE A 50 1.14 2.62 7.11
CA PHE A 50 1.47 2.99 5.73
C PHE A 50 0.65 4.20 5.29
N ALA A 51 -0.66 4.20 5.58
CA ALA A 51 -1.55 5.31 5.28
C ALA A 51 -1.10 6.62 5.94
N LYS A 52 -0.78 6.58 7.24
CA LYS A 52 -0.29 7.76 7.97
C LYS A 52 1.04 8.25 7.42
N GLN A 53 1.96 7.34 7.09
CA GLN A 53 3.25 7.72 6.53
C GLN A 53 3.10 8.32 5.13
N ALA A 54 2.24 7.77 4.28
CA ALA A 54 1.95 8.31 2.95
C ALA A 54 1.41 9.75 3.03
N VAL A 55 0.44 10.00 3.92
CA VAL A 55 -0.11 11.36 4.14
C VAL A 55 0.97 12.32 4.65
N ARG A 56 1.80 11.88 5.60
CA ARG A 56 2.91 12.70 6.13
C ARG A 56 3.96 13.03 5.06
N SER A 57 4.18 12.13 4.12
CA SER A 57 5.07 12.32 2.98
C SER A 57 4.44 13.14 1.84
N GLY A 58 3.19 13.60 1.99
CA GLY A 58 2.51 14.45 1.01
C GLY A 58 1.83 13.70 -0.14
N TYR A 59 1.69 12.38 -0.04
CA TYR A 59 1.00 11.59 -1.06
C TYR A 59 -0.52 11.71 -0.94
N GLN A 60 -1.20 11.68 -2.09
CA GLN A 60 -2.63 11.43 -2.14
C GLN A 60 -2.88 9.93 -1.94
N LEU A 61 -3.71 9.58 -0.96
CA LEU A 61 -3.96 8.20 -0.57
C LEU A 61 -5.37 7.77 -0.98
N LEU A 62 -5.47 6.57 -1.57
CA LEU A 62 -6.74 5.88 -1.82
C LEU A 62 -6.75 4.54 -1.08
N CYS A 63 -7.69 4.37 -0.16
CA CYS A 63 -7.91 3.10 0.54
C CYS A 63 -9.24 2.50 0.07
N LEU A 64 -9.21 1.26 -0.43
CA LEU A 64 -10.39 0.52 -0.85
C LEU A 64 -10.66 -0.61 0.14
N LEU A 65 -11.87 -0.64 0.71
CA LEU A 65 -12.34 -1.76 1.50
C LEU A 65 -13.33 -2.57 0.65
N ILE A 66 -12.93 -3.75 0.19
CA ILE A 66 -13.83 -4.66 -0.53
C ILE A 66 -14.41 -5.64 0.50
N GLN A 67 -15.71 -5.51 0.76
CA GLN A 67 -16.43 -6.49 1.58
C GLN A 67 -17.22 -7.43 0.65
N ALA A 68 -16.84 -8.72 0.69
CA ALA A 68 -17.48 -9.87 0.05
C ALA A 68 -17.90 -9.69 -1.43
N ILE A 69 -17.10 -10.23 -2.35
CA ILE A 69 -17.55 -10.54 -3.71
C ILE A 69 -18.42 -11.81 -3.61
N ARG A 70 -19.74 -11.66 -3.60
CA ARG A 70 -20.65 -12.80 -3.78
C ARG A 70 -20.73 -13.15 -5.27
N VAL A 71 -20.09 -14.27 -5.65
CA VAL A 71 -20.37 -14.92 -6.93
C VAL A 71 -21.65 -15.73 -6.76
N GLN A 72 -22.76 -15.25 -7.32
CA GLN A 72 -23.96 -16.07 -7.48
C GLN A 72 -23.85 -16.83 -8.80
N SER A 73 -23.63 -18.14 -8.72
CA SER A 73 -23.74 -19.04 -9.86
C SER A 73 -25.22 -19.21 -10.22
N ALA A 74 -25.66 -18.60 -11.32
CA ALA A 74 -26.92 -18.95 -11.97
C ALA A 74 -26.67 -20.17 -12.87
N ILE A 75 -26.88 -21.38 -12.33
CA ILE A 75 -27.10 -22.57 -13.14
C ILE A 75 -28.56 -22.96 -12.91
N SER A 76 -29.42 -22.56 -13.83
CA SER A 76 -30.75 -23.15 -13.98
C SER A 76 -30.60 -24.40 -14.85
N TYR A 77 -31.10 -25.54 -14.34
CA TYR A 77 -31.18 -26.82 -15.03
C TYR A 77 -32.29 -26.82 -16.10
#